data_AF-A0A964PFU4-F1
#
_entry.id   AF-A0A964PFU4-F1
#
_cell.length_a   1.000
_cell.length_b   1.000
_cell.length_c   1.000
_cell.angle_alpha   90.00
_cell.angle_beta   90.00
_cell.angle_gamma   90.00
#
_symmetry.space_group_name_H-M   'P 1'
#
loop_
_entity.id
_entity.type
_entity.pdbx_description
1 polymer ?
#
loop_
_entity_poly.entity_id
_entity_poly.type
_entity_poly.pdbx_seq_one_letter_code
_entity_poly.pdbx_strand_id
1 'polypeptide(L)' 'EAHRFAITGHRQRRARAGITSSLESIAGLGPQRRRALLRQFGGLQGIRQAGVADLATVHGISRALAQRIYDQLHGGQP' A
#
# COMPACT_ATOMS: atom_id res chain seq x y z
N GLU A 1 -19.50 9.65 8.43
CA GLU A 1 -19.13 8.27 8.07
C GLU A 1 -17.62 8.19 7.87
N ALA A 2 -16.97 7.11 8.32
CA ALA A 2 -15.56 6.76 8.12
C ALA A 2 -14.55 7.92 7.83
N HIS A 3 -14.32 8.81 8.81
CA HIS A 3 -13.11 9.65 8.87
C HIS A 3 -11.89 8.81 9.28
N ARG A 4 -11.70 7.63 8.67
CA ARG A 4 -11.07 6.48 9.33
C ARG A 4 -9.56 6.31 9.17
N PHE A 5 -8.84 7.28 8.61
CA PHE A 5 -7.43 7.05 8.28
C PHE A 5 -6.47 8.19 8.64
N ALA A 6 -6.73 8.86 9.75
CA ALA A 6 -5.69 9.61 10.44
C ALA A 6 -5.70 9.18 11.90
N ILE A 7 -4.62 8.53 12.32
CA ILE A 7 -4.08 8.36 13.69
C ILE A 7 -3.47 6.96 13.78
N THR A 8 -2.21 6.84 13.38
CA THR A 8 -1.25 5.83 13.84
C THR A 8 0.07 6.21 13.17
N GLY A 9 1.11 6.69 13.83
CA GLY A 9 1.55 6.49 15.20
C GLY A 9 3.07 6.37 15.09
N HIS A 10 3.81 7.19 15.82
CA HIS A 10 5.26 7.41 15.74
C HIS A 10 6.17 6.20 16.06
N ARG A 11 5.74 4.95 15.83
CA ARG A 11 6.53 3.74 16.04
C ARG A 11 6.51 2.88 14.79
N GLN A 12 7.56 2.95 13.98
CA GLN A 12 8.12 1.78 13.27
C GLN A 12 9.33 2.20 12.44
N ARG A 13 10.42 2.54 13.15
CA ARG A 13 11.71 2.84 12.53
C ARG A 13 12.48 1.56 12.11
N ARG A 14 11.99 0.36 12.45
CA ARG A 14 12.63 -0.94 12.15
C ARG A 14 11.99 -1.77 11.02
N ALA A 15 10.76 -1.48 10.59
CA ALA A 15 10.10 -2.22 9.50
C ALA A 15 10.41 -1.66 8.08
N ARG A 16 11.15 -0.55 7.99
CA ARG A 16 11.34 0.21 6.75
C ARG A 16 12.20 -0.48 5.69
N ALA A 17 13.10 -1.40 6.07
CA ALA A 17 14.01 -2.04 5.12
C ALA A 17 13.41 -3.28 4.41
N GLY A 18 12.46 -3.97 5.05
CA GLY A 18 11.82 -5.16 4.44
C GLY A 18 10.66 -4.83 3.49
N ILE A 19 9.95 -3.71 3.73
CA ILE A 19 8.68 -3.39 3.06
C ILE A 19 8.87 -2.77 1.67
N THR A 20 9.99 -2.06 1.44
CA THR A 20 10.35 -1.57 0.09
C THR A 20 10.48 -2.72 -0.91
N SER A 21 11.10 -3.82 -0.49
CA SER A 21 11.28 -5.03 -1.29
C SER A 21 9.95 -5.76 -1.55
N SER A 22 9.00 -5.67 -0.62
CA SER A 22 7.70 -6.36 -0.72
C SER A 22 6.85 -5.84 -1.88
N LEU A 23 6.89 -4.54 -2.20
CA LEU A 23 6.18 -3.98 -3.35
C LEU A 23 6.87 -4.27 -4.69
N GLU A 24 8.14 -4.64 -4.69
CA GLU A 24 8.88 -5.00 -5.92
C GLU A 24 8.57 -6.42 -6.37
N SER A 25 8.33 -7.32 -5.42
CA SER A 25 7.96 -8.70 -5.72
C SER A 25 6.51 -8.87 -6.20
N ILE A 26 5.68 -7.82 -6.19
CA ILE A 26 4.28 -7.93 -6.64
C ILE A 26 4.23 -7.96 -8.16
N ALA A 27 3.94 -9.14 -8.71
CA ALA A 27 3.72 -9.33 -10.14
C ALA A 27 2.59 -8.40 -10.64
N GLY A 28 2.93 -7.53 -11.59
CA GLY A 28 2.02 -6.53 -12.14
C GLY A 28 2.10 -5.14 -11.50
N LEU A 29 2.85 -4.96 -10.40
CA LEU A 29 3.11 -3.65 -9.82
C LEU A 29 4.40 -3.03 -10.40
N GLY A 30 4.29 -2.50 -11.62
CA GLY A 30 5.40 -1.80 -12.27
C GLY A 30 5.79 -0.48 -11.57
N PRO A 31 6.97 0.09 -11.91
CA PRO A 31 7.49 1.30 -11.28
C PRO A 31 6.56 2.51 -11.40
N GLN A 32 5.81 2.62 -12.50
CA GLN A 32 4.82 3.69 -12.70
C GLN A 32 3.67 3.62 -11.70
N ARG A 33 3.07 2.44 -11.50
CA ARG A 33 1.97 2.22 -10.56
C ARG A 33 2.43 2.43 -9.12
N ARG A 34 3.64 1.98 -8.77
CA ARG A 34 4.25 2.26 -7.46
C ARG A 34 4.40 3.76 -7.23
N ARG A 35 4.95 4.51 -8.19
CA ARG A 35 5.07 5.97 -8.08
C ARG A 35 3.70 6.64 -7.95
N ALA A 36 2.67 6.14 -8.63
CA ALA A 36 1.31 6.64 -8.50
C ALA A 36 0.77 6.43 -7.07
N LEU A 37 0.93 5.23 -6.52
CA LEU A 37 0.57 4.92 -5.12
C LEU A 37 1.34 5.80 -4.12
N LEU A 38 2.66 5.92 -4.27
CA LEU A 38 3.47 6.73 -3.37
C LEU A 38 3.07 8.21 -3.41
N ARG A 39 2.74 8.74 -4.59
CA ARG A 39 2.24 10.11 -4.75
C ARG A 39 0.86 10.30 -4.15
N GLN A 40 -0.06 9.37 -4.39
CA GLN A 40 -1.45 9.45 -3.89
C GLN A 40 -1.51 9.38 -2.36
N PHE A 41 -0.72 8.49 -1.77
CA PHE A 41 -0.80 8.18 -0.34
C PHE A 41 0.31 8.85 0.49
N GLY A 42 1.20 9.64 -0.11
CA GLY A 42 2.30 10.30 0.62
C GLY A 42 3.39 9.35 1.12
N GLY A 43 3.59 8.23 0.42
CA GLY A 43 4.64 7.24 0.70
C GLY A 43 4.14 5.90 1.21
N LEU A 44 5.06 5.00 1.54
CA LEU A 44 4.76 3.61 1.94
C LEU A 44 3.86 3.52 3.18
N GLN A 45 4.00 4.45 4.12
CA GLN A 45 3.14 4.46 5.31
C GLN A 45 1.68 4.72 4.94
N GLY A 46 1.40 5.66 4.04
CA GLY A 46 0.02 5.90 3.62
C GLY A 46 -0.55 4.74 2.83
N ILE A 47 0.25 4.10 1.95
CA ILE A 47 -0.19 2.90 1.21
C ILE A 47 -0.55 1.77 2.19
N ARG A 48 0.21 1.61 3.27
CA ARG A 48 -0.06 0.59 4.29
C ARG A 48 -1.32 0.91 5.12
N GLN A 49 -1.70 2.17 5.25
CA GLN A 49 -2.96 2.56 5.90
C GLN A 49 -4.15 2.54 4.93
N ALA A 50 -3.89 2.51 3.62
CA ALA A 50 -4.93 2.49 2.60
C ALA A 50 -5.60 1.12 2.54
N GLY A 51 -6.93 1.12 2.43
CA GLY A 51 -7.69 -0.10 2.17
C GLY A 51 -7.58 -0.54 0.70
N VAL A 52 -8.01 -1.77 0.41
CA VAL A 52 -8.08 -2.30 -0.98
C VAL A 52 -8.87 -1.37 -1.90
N ALA A 53 -9.97 -0.79 -1.39
CA ALA A 53 -10.79 0.15 -2.16
C ALA A 53 -10.00 1.41 -2.54
N ASP A 54 -9.28 2.02 -1.58
CA ASP A 54 -8.45 3.19 -1.83
C ASP A 54 -7.32 2.89 -2.81
N LEU A 55 -6.63 1.76 -2.63
CA LEU A 55 -5.57 1.31 -3.55
C LEU A 55 -6.11 1.12 -4.98
N ALA A 56 -7.35 0.64 -5.13
CA ALA A 56 -8.00 0.48 -6.43
C ALA A 56 -8.48 1.80 -7.06
N THR A 57 -8.50 2.91 -6.32
CA THR A 57 -8.77 4.25 -6.90
C THR A 57 -7.58 4.79 -7.69
N VAL A 58 -6.39 4.23 -7.48
CA VAL A 58 -5.19 4.66 -8.21
C VAL A 58 -5.27 4.21 -9.66
N HIS A 59 -5.05 5.17 -10.55
CA HIS A 59 -5.09 4.92 -11.99
C HIS A 59 -4.13 3.78 -12.41
N GLY A 60 -4.69 2.79 -13.10
CA GLY A 60 -3.95 1.61 -13.54
C GLY A 60 -3.82 0.50 -12.49
N ILE A 61 -4.48 0.62 -11.33
CA ILE A 61 -4.56 -0.44 -10.33
C ILE A 61 -5.96 -1.04 -10.33
N SER A 62 -6.04 -2.32 -10.70
CA SER A 62 -7.29 -3.06 -10.60
C SER A 62 -7.54 -3.50 -9.16
N ARG A 63 -8.80 -3.83 -8.82
CA ARG A 63 -9.16 -4.36 -7.50
C ARG A 63 -8.35 -5.62 -7.13
N ALA A 64 -8.07 -6.49 -8.10
CA ALA A 64 -7.24 -7.67 -7.89
C ALA A 64 -5.78 -7.32 -7.55
N LEU A 65 -5.21 -6.30 -8.21
CA LEU A 65 -3.86 -5.83 -7.90
C LEU A 65 -3.83 -5.10 -6.54
N ALA A 66 -4.84 -4.28 -6.25
CA ALA A 66 -5.00 -3.63 -4.95
C ALA A 66 -5.07 -4.64 -3.80
N GLN A 67 -5.81 -5.74 -3.98
CA GLN A 67 -5.88 -6.82 -3.00
C GLN A 67 -4.50 -7.42 -2.74
N ARG A 68 -3.76 -7.80 -3.80
CA ARG A 68 -2.39 -8.33 -3.67
C ARG A 68 -1.45 -7.38 -2.93
N ILE A 69 -1.56 -6.08 -3.21
CA ILE A 69 -0.76 -5.05 -2.51
C ILE A 69 -1.12 -5.02 -1.04
N TYR A 70 -2.41 -4.99 -0.73
CA TYR A 70 -2.90 -4.98 0.64
C TYR A 70 -2.44 -6.23 1.41
N ASP A 71 -2.63 -7.42 0.84
CA ASP A 71 -2.25 -8.71 1.42
C ASP A 71 -0.75 -8.75 1.71
N GLN A 72 0.07 -8.23 0.80
CA GLN A 72 1.52 -8.22 0.94
C GLN A 72 2.03 -7.21 1.97
N LEU A 73 1.28 -6.13 2.23
CA LEU A 73 1.61 -5.14 3.25
C LEU A 73 1.08 -5.53 4.64
N HIS A 74 0.00 -6.31 4.70
CA HIS A 74 -0.66 -6.75 5.94
C HIS A 74 -0.29 -8.19 6.35
N GLY A 75 0.50 -8.88 5.53
CA GLY A 75 1.12 -10.16 5.90
C GLY A 75 0.17 -11.34 5.78
N GLY A 76 -0.66 -11.39 4.72
CA GLY A 76 -1.46 -12.56 4.37
C GLY A 76 -2.18 -13.17 5.56
N GLN A 77 -3.06 -12.40 6.21
CA GLN A 77 -4.02 -13.04 7.10
C GLN A 77 -5.07 -13.74 6.20
N PRO A 78 -5.22 -15.07 6.29
CA PRO A 78 -6.21 -15.82 5.55
C PRO A 78 -7.64 -15.37 5.86
#